data_AF-A0A1Z3U5D0-F1
#
_entry.id   AF-A0A1Z3U5D0-F1
#
_cell.length_a   1.000
_cell.length_b   1.000
_cell.length_c   1.000
_cell.angle_alpha   90.00
_cell.angle_beta   90.00
_cell.angle_gamma   90.00
#
_symmetry.space_group_name_H-M   'P 1'
#
loop_
_entity.id
_entity.type
_entity.pdbx_description
1 polymer ?
#
loop_
_entity_poly.entity_id
_entity_poly.type
_entity_poly.pdbx_seq_one_letter_code
_entity_poly.pdbx_strand_id
1 'polypeptide(L)'
;MQELELRVAAASATFDRFNGQPFVLGKTDCARLVAFHLKQIGFKPSLLKGGAYSTPVGARRALMRMGVTSLSEIMDRHFPRWDAPAEARTGDVCCVRGEGDMGDAMQVVLHRNQVLGFMDGVCGELVNQEHRIAWRVI
;
A
#
# COMPACT_ATOMS: atom_id res chain seq x y z
N MET A 1 -19.34 13.53 4.22
CA MET A 1 -18.06 13.64 3.49
C MET A 1 -18.28 13.05 2.12
N GLN A 2 -18.03 13.82 1.07
CA GLN A 2 -18.08 13.32 -0.31
C GLN A 2 -16.91 12.37 -0.57
N GLU A 3 -17.00 11.52 -1.59
CA GLU A 3 -15.95 10.53 -1.92
C GLU A 3 -14.56 11.18 -2.06
N LEU A 4 -14.46 12.30 -2.77
CA LEU A 4 -13.20 13.02 -2.99
C LEU A 4 -12.59 13.56 -1.69
N GLU A 5 -13.42 14.05 -0.77
CA GLU A 5 -12.97 14.53 0.54
C GLU A 5 -12.40 13.37 1.38
N LEU A 6 -13.03 12.19 1.30
CA LEU A 6 -12.56 10.99 1.98
C LEU A 6 -11.21 10.51 1.46
N ARG A 7 -11.03 10.50 0.12
CA ARG A 7 -9.75 10.17 -0.52
C ARG A 7 -8.62 11.04 0.01
N VAL A 8 -8.83 12.35 -0.01
CA VAL A 8 -7.83 13.33 0.41
C VAL A 8 -7.52 13.16 1.90
N ALA A 9 -8.56 13.09 2.75
CA ALA A 9 -8.36 12.92 4.19
C ALA A 9 -7.60 11.64 4.54
N ALA A 10 -7.92 10.52 3.88
CA ALA A 10 -7.24 9.25 4.09
C ALA A 10 -5.79 9.28 3.62
N ALA A 11 -5.52 9.87 2.45
CA ALA A 11 -4.17 10.04 1.91
C ALA A 11 -3.32 10.93 2.83
N SER A 12 -3.83 12.09 3.25
CA SER A 12 -3.15 13.00 4.19
C SER A 12 -2.83 12.31 5.51
N ALA A 13 -3.80 11.63 6.13
CA ALA A 13 -3.55 10.92 7.37
C ALA A 13 -2.51 9.79 7.23
N THR A 14 -2.43 9.16 6.06
CA THR A 14 -1.44 8.13 5.76
C THR A 14 -0.06 8.76 5.57
N PHE A 15 0.01 9.88 4.86
CA PHE A 15 1.21 10.69 4.70
C PHE A 15 1.77 11.13 6.05
N ASP A 16 0.95 11.78 6.88
CA ASP A 16 1.37 12.29 8.20
C ASP A 16 1.92 11.19 9.11
N ARG A 17 1.39 9.97 8.98
CA ARG A 17 1.82 8.83 9.80
C ARG A 17 3.13 8.21 9.32
N PHE A 18 3.33 8.10 8.01
CA PHE A 18 4.40 7.27 7.44
C PHE A 18 5.53 8.07 6.82
N ASN A 19 5.30 9.29 6.34
CA ASN A 19 6.35 10.10 5.73
C ASN A 19 7.52 10.31 6.71
N GLY A 20 8.74 10.09 6.23
CA GLY A 20 9.97 10.14 7.02
C GLY A 20 10.20 8.94 7.96
N GLN A 21 9.29 7.97 8.03
CA GLN A 21 9.48 6.79 8.88
C GLN A 21 10.47 5.78 8.25
N PRO A 22 11.35 5.17 9.04
CA PRO A 22 12.24 4.13 8.55
C PRO A 22 11.46 2.85 8.22
N PHE A 23 11.94 2.10 7.23
CA PHE A 23 11.42 0.80 6.87
C PHE A 23 11.73 -0.23 7.96
N VAL A 24 10.69 -0.77 8.59
CA VAL A 24 10.80 -1.85 9.57
C VAL A 24 9.69 -2.86 9.34
N LEU A 25 10.08 -4.07 8.89
CA LEU A 25 9.14 -5.17 8.66
C LEU A 25 8.26 -5.44 9.89
N GLY A 26 6.96 -5.52 9.64
CA GLY A 26 5.92 -5.75 10.63
C GLY A 26 5.49 -4.50 11.39
N LYS A 27 6.15 -3.36 11.24
CA LYS A 27 5.86 -2.09 11.97
C LYS A 27 5.58 -0.92 11.03
N THR A 28 6.54 -0.60 10.17
CA THR A 28 6.54 0.49 9.20
C THR A 28 7.02 -0.06 7.87
N ASP A 29 6.12 -0.78 7.19
CA ASP A 29 6.35 -1.35 5.87
C ASP A 29 5.13 -1.10 4.96
N CYS A 30 5.23 -1.50 3.69
CA CYS A 30 4.17 -1.28 2.70
C CYS A 30 2.84 -1.95 3.08
N ALA A 31 2.84 -3.11 3.73
CA ALA A 31 1.62 -3.78 4.18
C ALA A 31 0.95 -3.02 5.33
N ARG A 32 1.75 -2.48 6.28
CA ARG A 32 1.24 -1.63 7.38
C ARG A 32 0.76 -0.28 6.88
N LEU A 33 1.44 0.30 5.90
CA LEU A 33 1.04 1.55 5.24
C LEU A 33 -0.34 1.39 4.60
N VAL A 34 -0.52 0.39 3.75
CA VAL A 34 -1.81 0.14 3.08
C VAL A 34 -2.89 -0.28 4.09
N ALA A 35 -2.57 -1.12 5.07
CA ALA A 35 -3.54 -1.49 6.10
C ALA A 35 -4.05 -0.29 6.91
N PHE A 36 -3.17 0.66 7.22
CA PHE A 36 -3.57 1.91 7.83
C PHE A 36 -4.41 2.76 6.87
N HIS A 37 -3.97 2.94 5.63
CA HIS A 37 -4.70 3.71 4.62
C HIS A 37 -6.13 3.19 4.42
N LEU A 38 -6.28 1.88 4.22
CA LEU A 38 -7.57 1.21 4.07
C LEU A 38 -8.47 1.40 5.29
N LYS A 39 -7.90 1.45 6.50
CA LYS A 39 -8.66 1.76 7.72
C LYS A 39 -9.26 3.17 7.69
N GLN A 40 -8.53 4.15 7.12
CA GLN A 40 -9.00 5.54 7.06
C GLN A 40 -10.19 5.73 6.10
N ILE A 41 -10.30 4.88 5.08
CA ILE A 41 -11.47 4.85 4.18
C ILE A 41 -12.60 3.92 4.70
N GLY A 42 -12.50 3.41 5.93
CA GLY A 42 -13.52 2.58 6.56
C GLY A 42 -13.46 1.09 6.24
N PHE A 43 -12.47 0.63 5.47
CA PHE A 43 -12.27 -0.79 5.19
C PHE A 43 -11.68 -1.50 6.42
N LYS A 44 -12.16 -2.71 6.75
CA LYS A 44 -11.67 -3.46 7.91
C LYS A 44 -10.33 -4.13 7.58
N PRO A 45 -9.19 -3.65 8.14
CA PRO A 45 -7.86 -4.11 7.75
C PRO A 45 -7.46 -5.44 8.39
N SER A 46 -8.40 -6.18 9.01
CA SER A 46 -8.16 -7.52 9.53
C SER A 46 -7.58 -8.46 8.46
N LEU A 47 -7.84 -8.15 7.20
CA LEU A 47 -7.38 -8.87 6.00
C LEU A 47 -5.89 -8.66 5.68
N LEU A 48 -5.25 -7.63 6.25
CA LEU A 48 -3.79 -7.40 6.11
C LEU A 48 -3.02 -7.72 7.40
N LYS A 49 -3.71 -8.19 8.44
CA LYS A 49 -3.09 -8.63 9.69
C LYS A 49 -2.69 -10.09 9.57
N GLY A 50 -1.70 -10.40 8.72
CA GLY A 50 -1.05 -11.72 8.63
C GLY A 50 -0.25 -12.13 9.89
N GLY A 51 -0.61 -11.60 11.06
CA GLY A 51 0.10 -11.75 12.33
C GLY A 51 1.31 -10.83 12.48
N ALA A 52 2.12 -11.13 13.50
CA ALA A 52 3.43 -10.51 13.69
C ALA A 52 4.48 -11.19 12.79
N TYR A 53 5.38 -10.39 12.24
CA TYR A 53 6.57 -10.81 11.51
C TYR A 53 7.62 -9.71 11.65
N SER A 54 8.89 -10.07 11.50
CA SER A 54 10.02 -9.14 11.55
C SER A 54 11.10 -9.46 10.51
N THR A 55 10.88 -10.48 9.68
CA THR A 55 11.83 -10.95 8.66
C THR A 55 11.11 -11.20 7.34
N PRO A 56 11.81 -11.17 6.19
CA PRO A 56 11.26 -11.51 4.87
C PRO A 56 10.57 -12.88 4.83
N VAL A 57 11.21 -13.90 5.44
CA VAL A 57 10.63 -15.25 5.55
C VAL A 57 9.37 -15.24 6.40
N GLY A 58 9.36 -14.48 7.51
CA GLY A 58 8.18 -14.30 8.34
C GLY A 58 7.03 -13.62 7.60
N ALA A 59 7.32 -12.61 6.78
CA ALA A 59 6.33 -11.94 5.93
C ALA A 59 5.74 -12.89 4.89
N ARG A 60 6.55 -13.73 4.23
CA ARG A 60 6.05 -14.78 3.33
C ARG A 60 5.16 -15.80 4.04
N ARG A 61 5.56 -16.26 5.23
CA ARG A 61 4.72 -17.16 6.05
C ARG A 61 3.41 -16.49 6.47
N ALA A 62 3.43 -15.18 6.73
CA ALA A 62 2.24 -14.41 7.03
C ALA A 62 1.25 -14.41 5.84
N LEU A 63 1.73 -14.23 4.62
CA LEU A 63 0.92 -14.34 3.39
C LEU A 63 0.33 -15.74 3.22
N MET A 64 1.15 -16.78 3.37
CA MET A 64 0.69 -18.18 3.26
C MET A 64 -0.43 -18.51 4.27
N ARG A 65 -0.33 -18.02 5.52
CA ARG A 65 -1.40 -18.19 6.52
C ARG A 65 -2.72 -17.53 6.13
N MET A 66 -2.67 -16.48 5.30
CA MET A 66 -3.84 -15.81 4.75
C MET A 66 -4.35 -16.48 3.45
N GLY A 67 -3.70 -17.56 3.00
CA GLY A 67 -4.08 -18.28 1.78
C GLY A 67 -3.85 -17.47 0.51
N VAL A 68 -2.81 -16.62 0.51
CA VAL A 68 -2.40 -15.81 -0.64
C VAL A 68 -0.88 -15.91 -0.83
N THR A 69 -0.42 -15.59 -2.03
CA THR A 69 1.02 -15.57 -2.38
C THR A 69 1.60 -14.16 -2.41
N SER A 70 0.75 -13.13 -2.47
CA SER A 70 1.15 -11.73 -2.53
C SER A 70 0.12 -10.81 -1.85
N LEU A 71 0.55 -9.57 -1.56
CA LEU A 71 -0.36 -8.51 -1.10
C LEU A 71 -1.32 -8.08 -2.22
N SER A 72 -0.86 -8.09 -3.47
CA SER A 72 -1.65 -7.81 -4.67
C SER A 72 -2.87 -8.73 -4.78
N GLU A 73 -2.71 -10.02 -4.47
CA GLU A 73 -3.81 -10.99 -4.46
C GLU A 73 -4.87 -10.67 -3.40
N ILE A 74 -4.47 -10.10 -2.25
CA ILE A 74 -5.43 -9.62 -1.24
C ILE A 74 -6.21 -8.43 -1.81
N MET A 75 -5.52 -7.49 -2.46
CA MET A 75 -6.17 -6.31 -3.05
C MET A 75 -7.16 -6.69 -4.15
N ASP A 76 -6.81 -7.64 -5.03
CA ASP A 76 -7.67 -8.15 -6.10
C ASP A 76 -8.99 -8.74 -5.61
N ARG A 77 -9.01 -9.33 -4.40
CA ARG A 77 -10.22 -9.91 -3.80
C ARG A 77 -11.21 -8.85 -3.31
N HIS A 78 -10.77 -7.61 -3.14
CA HIS A 78 -11.54 -6.57 -2.46
C HIS A 78 -11.77 -5.31 -3.30
N PHE A 79 -10.91 -5.04 -4.28
CA PHE A 79 -10.92 -3.80 -5.02
C PHE A 79 -10.75 -4.05 -6.53
N PRO A 80 -11.50 -3.34 -7.39
CA PRO A 80 -11.28 -3.41 -8.82
C PRO A 80 -9.92 -2.81 -9.20
N ARG A 81 -9.28 -3.39 -10.22
CA ARG A 81 -8.10 -2.80 -10.85
C ARG A 81 -8.47 -1.60 -11.72
N TRP A 82 -7.51 -0.74 -12.02
CA TRP A 82 -7.63 0.34 -13.01
C TRP A 82 -6.42 0.39 -13.94
N ASP A 83 -6.60 1.04 -15.10
CA ASP A 83 -5.56 1.22 -16.10
C ASP A 83 -4.58 2.33 -15.69
N ALA A 84 -3.48 1.90 -15.05
CA ALA A 84 -2.43 2.80 -14.58
C ALA A 84 -1.43 3.20 -15.67
N PRO A 85 -0.85 4.42 -15.63
CA PRO A 85 -1.11 5.52 -14.69
C PRO A 85 -2.34 6.40 -15.02
N ALA A 86 -2.96 6.22 -16.20
CA ALA A 86 -3.88 7.19 -16.79
C ALA A 86 -5.12 7.50 -15.93
N GLU A 87 -5.57 6.54 -15.13
CA GLU A 87 -6.72 6.72 -14.24
C GLU A 87 -6.38 6.83 -12.75
N ALA A 88 -5.12 7.11 -12.40
CA ALA A 88 -4.69 7.20 -11.01
C ALA A 88 -5.43 8.33 -10.28
N ARG A 89 -6.08 8.01 -9.16
CA ARG A 89 -6.68 9.01 -8.27
C ARG A 89 -5.99 9.02 -6.93
N THR A 90 -5.99 10.18 -6.26
CA THR A 90 -5.52 10.29 -4.88
C THR A 90 -6.21 9.25 -3.99
N GLY A 91 -5.41 8.56 -3.16
CA GLY A 91 -5.86 7.46 -2.31
C GLY A 91 -5.95 6.10 -2.99
N ASP A 92 -5.82 6.00 -4.32
CA ASP A 92 -5.70 4.68 -4.95
C ASP A 92 -4.42 3.98 -4.47
N VAL A 93 -4.44 2.64 -4.46
CA VAL A 93 -3.27 1.84 -4.08
C VAL A 93 -2.64 1.29 -5.37
N CYS A 94 -1.33 1.33 -5.47
CA CYS A 94 -0.60 0.72 -6.58
C CYS A 94 0.57 -0.13 -6.10
N CYS A 95 1.07 -0.96 -7.00
CA CYS A 95 2.23 -1.81 -6.80
C CYS A 95 3.32 -1.48 -7.82
N VAL A 96 4.55 -1.45 -7.32
CA VAL A 96 5.79 -1.41 -8.12
C VAL A 96 6.62 -2.65 -7.80
N ARG A 97 7.66 -2.89 -8.58
CA ARG A 97 8.63 -3.93 -8.25
C ARG A 97 9.32 -3.58 -6.93
N GLY A 98 9.24 -4.47 -5.95
CA GLY A 98 9.97 -4.34 -4.70
C GLY A 98 11.44 -4.69 -4.87
N GLU A 99 12.26 -4.25 -3.92
CA GLU A 99 13.67 -4.64 -3.89
C GLU A 99 13.86 -6.12 -3.55
N GLY A 100 14.81 -6.76 -4.24
CA GLY A 100 15.16 -8.16 -4.07
C GLY A 100 14.02 -9.14 -4.40
N ASP A 101 13.99 -10.27 -3.68
CA ASP A 101 13.04 -11.37 -3.93
C ASP A 101 11.73 -11.24 -3.12
N MET A 102 11.39 -10.03 -2.65
CA MET A 102 10.18 -9.79 -1.86
C MET A 102 8.91 -9.62 -2.70
N GLY A 103 9.04 -9.56 -4.04
CA GLY A 103 7.91 -9.44 -4.96
C GLY A 103 7.53 -7.98 -5.21
N ASP A 104 6.26 -7.65 -5.04
CA ASP A 104 5.74 -6.30 -5.27
C ASP A 104 5.76 -5.45 -3.99
N ALA A 105 6.06 -4.15 -4.13
CA ALA A 105 5.95 -3.16 -3.08
C ALA A 105 4.69 -2.31 -3.29
N MET A 106 3.86 -2.16 -2.26
CA MET A 106 2.65 -1.33 -2.32
C MET A 106 2.93 0.13 -1.97
N GLN A 107 2.20 1.02 -2.63
CA GLN A 107 2.26 2.47 -2.48
C GLN A 107 0.85 3.07 -2.50
N VAL A 108 0.69 4.28 -1.96
CA VAL A 108 -0.58 5.04 -1.99
C VAL A 108 -0.41 6.25 -2.90
N VAL A 109 -1.32 6.43 -3.85
CA VAL A 109 -1.32 7.57 -4.78
C VAL A 109 -1.63 8.86 -4.03
N LEU A 110 -0.79 9.87 -4.21
CA LEU A 110 -0.93 11.21 -3.67
C LEU A 110 -1.50 12.15 -4.75
N HIS A 111 -0.93 13.35 -4.87
CA HIS A 111 -1.25 14.33 -5.90
C HIS A 111 -0.20 14.31 -7.03
N ARG A 112 -0.56 14.83 -8.21
CA ARG A 112 0.39 15.07 -9.32
C ARG A 112 1.20 13.82 -9.73
N ASN A 113 0.57 12.65 -9.76
CA ASN A 113 1.21 11.35 -10.06
C ASN A 113 2.34 10.96 -9.09
N GLN A 114 2.42 11.58 -7.92
CA GLN A 114 3.30 11.14 -6.85
C GLN A 114 2.62 10.05 -6.03
N VAL A 115 3.45 9.27 -5.36
CA VAL A 115 3.02 8.19 -4.48
C VAL A 115 3.76 8.26 -3.16
N LEU A 116 3.12 7.80 -2.09
CA LEU A 116 3.75 7.54 -0.81
C LEU A 116 4.19 6.08 -0.77
N GLY A 117 5.48 5.85 -0.59
CA GLY A 117 6.05 4.50 -0.55
C GLY A 117 7.42 4.49 0.11
N PHE A 118 8.00 3.29 0.24
CA PHE A 118 9.34 3.10 0.77
C PHE A 118 10.37 3.01 -0.34
N MET A 119 11.47 3.75 -0.21
CA MET A 119 12.65 3.72 -1.08
C MET A 119 13.90 3.93 -0.20
N ASP A 120 14.97 3.18 -0.46
CA ASP A 120 16.23 3.27 0.31
C ASP A 120 16.04 3.19 1.84
N GLY A 121 15.06 2.38 2.28
CA GLY A 121 14.78 2.15 3.69
C GLY A 121 14.02 3.27 4.41
N VAL A 122 13.47 4.27 3.70
CA VAL A 122 12.65 5.33 4.29
C VAL A 122 11.35 5.50 3.50
N CYS A 123 10.25 5.78 4.19
CA CYS A 123 8.99 6.13 3.54
C CYS A 123 8.99 7.62 3.16
N GLY A 124 8.64 7.92 1.92
CA GLY A 124 8.61 9.27 1.42
C GLY A 124 7.69 9.42 0.21
N GLU A 125 7.55 10.66 -0.23
CA GLU A 125 6.94 10.98 -1.51
C GLU A 125 7.90 10.66 -2.65
N LEU A 126 7.42 9.86 -3.60
CA LEU A 126 8.19 9.33 -4.71
C LEU A 126 7.52 9.72 -6.04
N VAL A 127 8.33 9.94 -7.07
CA VAL A 127 7.84 10.00 -8.45
C VAL A 127 7.69 8.56 -8.94
N ASN A 128 6.47 8.16 -9.30
CA ASN A 128 6.24 6.83 -9.81
C ASN A 128 6.74 6.74 -11.27
N GLN A 129 7.77 5.93 -11.53
CA GLN A 129 8.33 5.81 -12.87
C GLN A 129 7.79 4.60 -13.64
N GLU A 130 7.34 3.52 -12.98
CA GLU A 130 6.77 2.33 -13.63
C GLU A 130 5.75 1.62 -12.72
N HIS A 131 4.46 1.66 -13.09
CA HIS A 131 3.40 0.93 -12.41
C HIS A 131 3.36 -0.53 -12.89
N ARG A 132 3.30 -1.49 -11.95
CA ARG A 132 3.10 -2.91 -12.29
C ARG A 132 1.62 -3.31 -12.23
N ILE A 133 0.92 -2.88 -11.19
CA ILE A 133 -0.51 -3.19 -10.91
C ILE A 133 -1.11 -2.03 -10.10
N ALA A 134 -2.40 -1.71 -10.26
CA ALA A 134 -3.06 -0.71 -9.41
C ALA A 134 -4.58 -0.95 -9.20
N TRP A 135 -5.12 -0.46 -8.07
CA TRP A 135 -6.50 -0.69 -7.59
C TRP A 135 -7.25 0.57 -7.15
N ARG A 136 -8.55 0.62 -7.45
CA ARG A 136 -9.48 1.71 -7.17
C ARG A 136 -10.18 1.35 -5.87
N VAL A 137 -9.84 2.05 -4.79
CA VAL A 137 -10.21 1.59 -3.43
C VAL A 137 -11.45 2.26 -2.85
N ILE A 138 -11.91 3.33 -3.50
CA ILE A 138 -13.23 3.95 -3.30
C ILE A 138 -13.81 4.40 -4.64
#